data_AF-A0A133UYP3-F1
#
_entry.id   AF-A0A133UYP3-F1
#
_cell.length_a   1.000
_cell.length_b   1.000
_cell.length_c   1.000
_cell.angle_alpha   90.00
_cell.angle_beta   90.00
_cell.angle_gamma   90.00
#
_symmetry.space_group_name_H-M   'P 1'
#
loop_
_entity.id
_entity.type
_entity.pdbx_description
1 polymer ?
#
loop_
_entity_poly.entity_id
_entity_poly.type
_entity_poly.pdbx_seq_one_letter_code
_entity_poly.pdbx_strand_id
1 'polypeptide(L)'
;MEILKDIEINLNRDLVFDSPPLSKWIKSEKTRGKLEKLLDKWSKKIERRLSVKAIYNILKREETDIEEYSPPDPILEAEYLAMGIVTIGKQIEKDSEKSNSTRKGCH
;
A
#
# COMPACT_ATOMS: atom_id res chain seq x y z
N MET A 1 -2.32 -19.03 -13.23
CA MET A 1 -2.61 -17.65 -12.82
C MET A 1 -3.86 -17.62 -11.99
N GLU A 2 -3.74 -17.21 -10.73
CA GLU A 2 -4.85 -17.12 -9.78
C GLU A 2 -5.13 -15.67 -9.44
N ILE A 3 -6.42 -15.34 -9.25
CA ILE A 3 -6.89 -14.00 -8.92
C ILE A 3 -7.47 -14.02 -7.51
N LEU A 4 -6.85 -13.27 -6.62
CA LEU A 4 -7.33 -13.06 -5.25
C LEU A 4 -8.18 -11.79 -5.19
N LYS A 5 -9.40 -11.95 -4.70
CA LYS A 5 -10.35 -10.87 -4.41
C LYS A 5 -10.56 -10.81 -2.90
N ASP A 6 -11.08 -9.67 -2.44
CA ASP A 6 -11.48 -9.48 -1.04
C ASP A 6 -10.35 -9.73 -0.03
N ILE A 7 -9.13 -9.32 -0.42
CA ILE A 7 -7.93 -9.42 0.42
C ILE A 7 -8.14 -8.57 1.68
N GLU A 8 -8.04 -9.20 2.84
CA GLU A 8 -8.12 -8.49 4.12
C GLU A 8 -6.96 -7.52 4.26
N ILE A 9 -7.27 -6.27 4.59
CA ILE A 9 -6.29 -5.19 4.68
C ILE A 9 -6.13 -4.84 6.15
N ASN A 10 -4.98 -5.15 6.71
CA ASN A 10 -4.60 -4.68 8.04
C ASN A 10 -3.54 -3.58 7.90
N LEU A 11 -3.96 -2.33 8.05
CA LEU A 11 -3.05 -1.20 8.09
C LEU A 11 -2.31 -1.20 9.43
N ASN A 12 -1.03 -1.62 9.42
CA ASN A 12 -0.17 -1.51 10.59
C ASN A 12 0.11 -0.02 10.90
N ARG A 13 -0.56 0.48 11.94
CA ARG A 13 -0.54 1.89 12.30
C ARG A 13 0.75 2.30 13.00
N ASP A 14 1.38 1.38 13.71
CA ASP A 14 2.58 1.67 14.49
C ASP A 14 3.74 2.02 13.56
N LEU A 15 3.84 1.32 12.42
CA LEU A 15 4.83 1.62 11.37
C LEU A 15 4.71 3.05 10.82
N VAL A 16 3.52 3.65 10.85
CA VAL A 16 3.31 5.02 10.37
C VAL A 16 3.95 6.04 11.30
N PHE A 17 3.98 5.76 12.61
CA PHE A 17 4.62 6.63 13.59
C PHE A 17 6.14 6.45 13.63
N ASP A 18 6.62 5.25 13.31
CA ASP A 18 8.05 4.95 13.30
C ASP A 18 8.74 5.42 12.00
N SER A 19 7.96 5.62 10.94
CA SER A 19 8.46 6.07 9.63
C SER A 19 8.52 7.59 9.50
N PRO A 20 9.56 8.15 8.82
CA PRO A 20 9.58 9.55 8.43
C PRO A 20 8.39 9.90 7.50
N PRO A 21 7.85 11.13 7.54
CA PRO A 21 8.28 12.27 8.37
C PRO A 21 7.66 12.29 9.77
N LEU A 22 6.70 11.40 10.06
CA LEU A 22 5.87 11.48 11.26
C LEU A 22 6.65 11.22 12.54
N SER A 23 7.62 10.31 12.51
CA SER A 23 8.54 10.08 13.63
C SER A 23 9.24 11.36 14.11
N LYS A 24 9.50 12.31 13.21
CA LYS A 24 10.12 13.62 13.53
C LYS A 24 9.12 14.70 13.97
N TRP A 25 7.84 14.50 13.70
CA TRP A 25 6.78 15.47 14.02
C TRP A 25 6.16 15.25 15.40
N ILE A 26 6.31 14.04 15.95
CA ILE A 26 5.86 13.68 17.30
C ILE A 26 6.83 14.29 18.32
N LYS A 27 6.55 15.52 18.74
CA LYS A 27 7.34 16.24 19.76
C LYS A 27 6.84 16.05 21.20
N SER A 28 5.66 15.44 21.36
CA SER A 28 5.04 15.20 22.66
C SER A 28 3.93 14.15 22.56
N GLU A 29 3.56 13.56 23.70
CA GLU A 29 2.43 12.63 23.82
C GLU A 29 1.11 13.26 23.38
N LYS A 30 0.94 14.56 23.64
CA LYS A 30 -0.22 15.33 23.18
C LYS A 30 -0.29 15.42 21.65
N THR A 31 0.85 15.53 20.98
CA THR A 31 0.93 15.54 19.51
C THR A 31 0.66 14.14 18.95
N ARG A 32 1.20 13.10 19.60
CA ARG A 32 0.95 11.70 19.26
C ARG A 32 -0.54 11.36 19.30
N GLY A 33 -1.22 11.62 20.42
CA GLY A 33 -2.65 11.34 20.56
C GLY A 33 -3.55 12.11 19.60
N LYS A 34 -3.12 13.28 19.10
CA LYS A 34 -3.82 13.99 18.01
C LYS A 34 -3.64 13.30 16.66
N LEU A 35 -2.42 12.86 16.35
CA LEU A 35 -2.12 12.14 15.12
C LEU A 35 -2.82 10.78 15.08
N GLU A 36 -2.86 10.05 16.20
CA GLU A 36 -3.60 8.78 16.33
C GLU A 36 -5.08 8.94 15.98
N LYS A 37 -5.74 9.97 16.53
CA LYS A 37 -7.15 10.26 16.18
C LYS A 37 -7.35 10.60 14.70
N LEU A 38 -6.39 11.30 14.08
CA LEU A 38 -6.44 11.61 12.65
C LEU A 38 -6.23 10.34 11.83
N LEU A 39 -5.24 9.52 12.17
CA LEU A 39 -4.97 8.24 11.54
C LEU A 39 -6.20 7.33 11.61
N ASP A 40 -6.81 7.17 12.77
CA ASP A 40 -8.04 6.38 12.94
C ASP A 40 -9.17 6.81 12.00
N LYS A 41 -9.37 8.12 11.86
CA LYS A 41 -10.40 8.68 10.98
C LYS A 41 -10.07 8.41 9.51
N TRP A 42 -8.80 8.57 9.13
CA TRP A 42 -8.36 8.41 7.74
C TRP A 42 -8.26 6.95 7.33
N SER A 43 -7.73 6.06 8.17
CA SER A 43 -7.64 4.62 7.93
C SER A 43 -9.02 4.04 7.62
N LYS A 44 -10.03 4.30 8.45
CA LYS A 44 -11.41 3.85 8.20
C LYS A 44 -11.99 4.38 6.89
N LYS A 45 -11.63 5.60 6.50
CA LYS A 45 -12.08 6.22 5.24
C LYS A 45 -11.40 5.59 4.03
N ILE A 46 -10.11 5.29 4.15
CA ILE A 46 -9.30 4.67 3.10
C ILE A 46 -9.72 3.20 2.93
N GLU A 47 -9.82 2.42 4.01
CA GLU A 47 -10.25 1.01 4.00
C GLU A 47 -11.55 0.80 3.21
N ARG A 48 -12.56 1.66 3.43
CA ARG A 48 -13.85 1.60 2.71
C ARG A 48 -13.76 1.89 1.21
N ARG A 49 -12.66 2.48 0.75
CA ARG A 49 -12.43 2.88 -0.65
C ARG A 49 -11.45 1.95 -1.35
N LEU A 50 -10.77 1.09 -0.60
CA LEU A 50 -9.84 0.14 -1.16
C LEU A 50 -10.63 -0.96 -1.86
N SER A 51 -10.24 -1.25 -3.09
CA SER A 51 -10.69 -2.43 -3.83
C SER A 51 -9.45 -3.20 -4.22
N VAL A 52 -8.83 -3.80 -3.19
CA VAL A 52 -7.56 -4.50 -3.37
C VAL A 52 -7.78 -5.74 -4.21
N LYS A 53 -6.92 -5.90 -5.20
CA LYS A 53 -6.87 -7.09 -6.03
C LYS A 53 -5.42 -7.54 -6.11
N ALA A 54 -5.21 -8.85 -6.06
CA ALA A 54 -3.93 -9.43 -6.39
C ALA A 54 -4.10 -10.50 -7.45
N ILE A 55 -3.09 -10.60 -8.30
CA ILE A 55 -2.93 -11.72 -9.23
C ILE A 55 -1.57 -12.31 -8.93
N TYR A 56 -1.51 -13.63 -8.82
CA TYR A 56 -0.25 -14.31 -8.66
C TYR A 56 -0.14 -15.52 -9.58
N ASN A 57 1.10 -15.92 -9.81
CA ASN A 57 1.43 -17.13 -10.52
C ASN A 57 2.65 -17.79 -9.87
N ILE A 58 2.64 -19.12 -9.83
CA ILE A 58 3.78 -19.91 -9.41
C ILE A 58 4.38 -20.53 -10.67
N LEU A 59 5.67 -20.32 -10.86
CA LEU A 59 6.43 -20.80 -12.01
C LEU A 59 7.60 -21.65 -11.50
N LYS A 60 8.02 -22.65 -12.25
CA LYS A 60 9.33 -23.25 -11.97
C LYS A 60 10.41 -22.24 -12.32
N ARG A 61 11.45 -22.13 -11.49
CA ARG A 61 12.54 -21.17 -11.74
C ARG A 61 13.23 -21.43 -13.09
N GLU A 62 13.42 -22.70 -13.45
CA GLU A 62 14.02 -23.13 -14.73
C GLU A 62 13.23 -22.70 -15.98
N GLU A 63 11.95 -22.34 -15.83
CA GLU A 63 11.08 -21.87 -16.93
C GLU A 63 11.09 -20.33 -17.04
N THR A 64 12.02 -19.65 -16.36
CA THR A 64 12.12 -18.18 -16.32
C THR A 64 13.52 -17.69 -16.64
N ASP A 65 13.63 -16.49 -17.20
CA ASP A 65 14.92 -15.83 -17.48
C ASP A 65 15.43 -15.03 -16.26
N ILE A 66 15.06 -15.44 -15.03
CA ILE A 66 15.33 -14.65 -13.82
C ILE A 66 16.83 -14.45 -13.57
N GLU A 67 17.67 -15.37 -14.05
CA GLU A 67 19.13 -15.32 -13.92
C GLU A 67 19.75 -14.11 -14.63
N GLU A 68 19.13 -13.64 -15.73
CA GLU A 68 19.60 -12.47 -16.49
C GLU A 68 19.52 -11.16 -15.69
N TYR A 69 18.72 -11.14 -14.62
CA TYR A 69 18.44 -9.96 -13.81
C TYR A 69 19.28 -9.88 -12.53
N SER A 70 20.29 -10.75 -12.39
CA SER A 70 21.19 -10.80 -11.22
C SER A 70 20.45 -10.76 -9.87
N PRO A 71 19.46 -11.66 -9.65
CA PRO A 71 18.71 -11.70 -8.39
C PRO A 71 19.60 -12.22 -7.25
N PRO A 72 19.22 -11.99 -5.98
CA PRO A 72 19.90 -12.58 -4.83
C PRO A 72 19.93 -14.12 -4.88
N ASP A 73 21.00 -14.73 -4.40
CA ASP A 73 21.21 -16.20 -4.40
C ASP A 73 20.01 -17.02 -3.92
N PRO A 74 19.26 -16.63 -2.86
CA PRO A 74 18.08 -17.39 -2.44
C PRO A 74 16.98 -17.52 -3.52
N ILE A 75 16.90 -16.59 -4.47
CA ILE A 75 15.97 -16.66 -5.60
C ILE A 75 16.50 -17.62 -6.68
N LEU A 76 17.82 -17.66 -6.88
CA LEU A 76 18.47 -18.57 -7.83
C LEU A 76 18.45 -20.03 -7.37
N GLU A 77 18.49 -20.26 -6.06
CA GLU A 77 18.45 -21.59 -5.47
C GLU A 77 17.02 -22.16 -5.36
N ALA A 78 16.00 -21.33 -5.55
CA ALA A 78 14.61 -21.75 -5.42
C ALA A 78 14.16 -22.67 -6.58
N GLU A 79 13.38 -23.71 -6.26
CA GLU A 79 12.76 -24.58 -7.28
C GLU A 79 11.57 -23.87 -7.97
N TYR A 80 10.83 -23.08 -7.19
CA TYR A 80 9.64 -22.37 -7.63
C TYR A 80 9.72 -20.89 -7.29
N LEU A 81 9.20 -20.05 -8.19
CA LEU A 81 9.07 -18.63 -8.02
C LEU A 81 7.59 -18.25 -7.94
N ALA A 82 7.22 -17.51 -6.88
CA ALA A 82 5.91 -16.88 -6.78
C ALA A 82 6.02 -15.42 -7.23
N MET A 83 5.35 -15.08 -8.32
CA MET A 83 5.26 -13.71 -8.82
C MET A 83 3.84 -13.18 -8.59
N GLY A 84 3.73 -12.02 -7.94
CA GLY A 84 2.45 -11.40 -7.61
C GLY A 84 2.42 -9.92 -7.98
N ILE A 85 1.28 -9.46 -8.48
CA ILE A 85 0.95 -8.04 -8.65
C ILE A 85 -0.21 -7.71 -7.73
N VAL A 86 -0.08 -6.67 -6.92
CA VAL A 86 -1.14 -6.15 -6.04
C VAL A 86 -1.49 -4.71 -6.43
N THR A 87 -2.77 -4.38 -6.40
CA THR A 87 -3.27 -3.02 -6.62
C THR A 87 -4.26 -2.62 -5.53
N ILE A 88 -4.26 -1.35 -5.15
CA ILE A 88 -5.23 -0.74 -4.21
C ILE A 88 -6.57 -0.38 -4.88
N GLY A 89 -6.65 -0.48 -6.21
CA GLY A 89 -7.84 -0.17 -7.00
C GLY A 89 -7.96 1.31 -7.40
N LYS A 90 -8.71 1.58 -8.48
CA LYS A 90 -8.81 2.91 -9.12
C LYS A 90 -9.73 3.92 -8.38
N GLN A 91 -10.45 3.50 -7.34
CA GLN A 91 -11.41 4.37 -6.65
C GLN A 91 -10.76 5.52 -5.86
N ILE A 92 -9.46 5.45 -5.55
CA ILE A 92 -8.78 6.46 -4.75
C ILE A 92 -8.54 7.77 -5.51
N GLU A 93 -8.31 7.72 -6.83
CA GLU A 93 -7.98 8.91 -7.65
C GLU A 93 -9.17 9.84 -7.92
N LYS A 94 -10.40 9.29 -8.04
CA LYS A 94 -11.58 10.08 -8.47
C LYS A 94 -12.07 11.09 -7.44
N ASP A 95 -11.71 10.93 -6.17
CA ASP A 95 -12.17 11.79 -5.08
C ASP A 95 -11.17 12.90 -4.72
N SER A 96 -9.88 12.78 -5.08
CA SER A 96 -8.89 13.84 -4.88
C SER A 96 -9.19 15.07 -5.74
N GLU A 97 -9.72 14.87 -6.96
CA GLU A 97 -9.99 15.95 -7.91
C GLU A 97 -11.21 16.81 -7.53
N LYS A 98 -12.23 16.22 -6.88
CA LYS A 98 -13.46 16.94 -6.52
C LYS A 98 -13.29 17.91 -5.35
N SER A 99 -12.20 17.80 -4.58
CA SER A 99 -11.96 18.68 -3.43
C SER A 99 -11.24 20.00 -3.77
N ASN A 100 -10.66 20.11 -4.97
CA ASN A 100 -9.92 21.29 -5.41
C ASN A 100 -10.71 22.23 -6.34
N SER A 101 -11.94 21.89 -6.75
CA SER A 101 -12.71 22.74 -7.68
C SER A 101 -13.52 23.86 -7.00
N THR A 102 -13.57 23.93 -5.67
CA THR A 102 -14.40 24.92 -4.94
C THR A 102 -13.66 26.17 -4.45
N ARG A 103 -12.37 26.37 -4.80
CA ARG A 103 -11.60 27.59 -4.46
C ARG A 103 -11.23 28.44 -5.67
N LYS A 104 -12.17 28.70 -6.57
CA LYS A 104 -12.07 29.81 -7.53
C LYS A 104 -13.36 30.63 -7.46
N GLY A 105 -13.33 31.69 -6.65
CA GLY A 105 -14.49 32.56 -6.45
C GLY A 105 -14.21 33.70 -5.49
N CYS A 106 -13.16 34.48 -5.73
CA CYS A 106 -13.02 35.86 -5.25
C CYS A 106 -12.27 36.65 -6.34
N HIS A 107 -13.04 37.38 -7.14
CA HIS A 107 -12.60 38.61 -7.81
C HIS A 107 -13.63 39.67 -7.46
#